data_AF-A0A3C1G4Q9-F1
#
_entry.id   AF-A0A3C1G4Q9-F1
#
_cell.length_a   1.000
_cell.length_b   1.000
_cell.length_c   1.000
_cell.angle_alpha   90.00
_cell.angle_beta   90.00
_cell.angle_gamma   90.00
#
_symmetry.space_group_name_H-M   'P 1'
#
loop_
_entity.id
_entity.type
_entity.pdbx_description
1 polymer ?
#
loop_
_entity_poly.entity_id
_entity_poly.type
_entity_poly.pdbx_seq_one_letter_code
_entity_poly.pdbx_strand_id
1 'polypeptide(L)'
;MSEKLSHEEFVKKAIISLRKDGYKGIHTVFSGFNDAFKKYFVGENPVEVTNRLAQEGKIAMRPVKGGVMLYLLEDAPAVKKTGDEALKKMGL
;
A
#
# COMPACT_ATOMS: atom_id res chain seq x y z
N MET A 1 2.44 29.25 -4.49
CA MET A 1 1.39 28.39 -3.89
C MET A 1 1.83 26.96 -4.14
N SER A 2 2.20 26.21 -3.11
CA SER A 2 2.54 24.79 -3.30
C SER A 2 1.24 24.05 -3.59
N GLU A 3 1.08 23.54 -4.80
CA GLU A 3 -0.10 22.77 -5.18
C GLU A 3 -0.26 21.56 -4.25
N LYS A 4 -1.51 21.24 -3.91
CA LYS A 4 -1.82 20.07 -3.10
C LYS A 4 -1.36 18.82 -3.85
N LEU A 5 -0.68 17.91 -3.16
CA LEU A 5 -0.25 16.65 -3.76
C LEU A 5 -1.48 15.88 -4.27
N SER A 6 -1.36 15.29 -5.45
CA SER A 6 -2.30 14.28 -5.92
C SER A 6 -2.28 13.06 -4.99
N HIS A 7 -3.29 12.21 -5.10
CA HIS A 7 -3.33 10.94 -4.34
C HIS A 7 -2.09 10.09 -4.60
N GLU A 8 -1.67 9.98 -5.86
CA GLU A 8 -0.49 9.20 -6.23
C GLU A 8 0.77 9.73 -5.56
N GLU A 9 1.02 11.04 -5.67
CA GLU A 9 2.20 11.68 -5.08
C GLU A 9 2.19 11.59 -3.55
N PHE A 10 1.03 11.82 -2.92
CA PHE A 10 0.87 11.70 -1.48
C PHE A 10 1.21 10.29 -1.01
N VAL A 11 0.65 9.26 -1.65
CA VAL A 11 0.87 7.88 -1.24
C VAL A 11 2.33 7.46 -1.45
N LYS A 12 2.93 7.77 -2.60
CA LYS A 12 4.34 7.48 -2.87
C LYS A 12 5.25 8.18 -1.86
N LYS A 13 5.00 9.45 -1.57
CA LYS A 13 5.73 10.19 -0.54
C LYS A 13 5.57 9.56 0.84
N ALA A 14 4.35 9.16 1.21
CA ALA A 14 4.10 8.50 2.49
C ALA A 14 4.86 7.17 2.61
N ILE A 15 4.90 6.35 1.55
CA ILE A 15 5.68 5.09 1.55
C ILE A 15 7.16 5.37 1.84
N ILE A 16 7.74 6.37 1.18
CA ILE A 16 9.17 6.70 1.34
C ILE A 16 9.44 7.33 2.71
N SER A 17 8.57 8.21 3.19
CA SER A 17 8.78 8.97 4.42
C SER A 17 8.42 8.21 5.70
N LEU A 18 7.47 7.26 5.64
CA LEU A 18 6.98 6.54 6.81
C LEU A 18 7.51 5.10 6.92
N ARG A 19 8.23 4.60 5.90
CA ARG A 19 8.90 3.29 6.00
C ARG A 19 10.03 3.35 7.02
N LYS A 20 10.15 2.29 7.81
CA LYS A 20 11.28 2.11 8.73
C LYS A 20 12.50 1.62 7.95
N ASP A 21 13.69 1.87 8.49
CA ASP A 21 14.94 1.39 7.88
C ASP A 21 14.92 -0.12 7.65
N GLY A 22 15.35 -0.53 6.46
CA GLY A 22 15.32 -1.93 6.03
C GLY A 22 13.96 -2.43 5.51
N TYR A 23 12.89 -1.62 5.59
CA TYR A 23 11.57 -1.98 5.05
C TYR A 23 11.29 -1.29 3.73
N LYS A 24 10.72 -2.03 2.79
CA LYS A 24 10.36 -1.56 1.45
C LYS A 24 8.97 -0.92 1.33
N GLY A 25 8.18 -0.98 2.39
CA GLY A 25 6.79 -0.52 2.38
C GLY A 25 6.29 -0.18 3.77
N ILE A 26 5.03 0.24 3.84
CA ILE A 26 4.38 0.72 5.07
C ILE A 26 3.08 -0.02 5.35
N HIS A 27 2.79 -0.27 6.63
CA HIS A 27 1.49 -0.78 7.06
C HIS A 27 0.52 0.40 7.22
N THR A 28 -0.65 0.36 6.58
CA THR A 28 -1.60 1.50 6.55
C THR A 28 -2.04 1.99 7.93
N VAL A 29 -2.20 1.06 8.88
CA VAL A 29 -2.51 1.38 10.29
C VAL A 29 -1.27 1.80 11.08
N PHE A 30 -0.28 0.91 11.25
CA PHE A 30 0.86 1.15 12.16
C PHE A 30 1.80 2.28 11.72
N SER A 31 1.82 2.68 10.44
CA SER A 31 2.59 3.84 9.98
C SER A 31 1.91 5.17 10.26
N GLY A 32 0.65 5.18 10.71
CA GLY A 32 -0.17 6.39 10.81
C GLY A 32 -0.67 6.91 9.45
N PHE A 33 -0.45 6.17 8.35
CA PHE A 33 -0.85 6.57 7.01
C PHE A 33 -2.35 6.90 6.90
N ASN A 34 -3.22 6.05 7.45
CA ASN A 34 -4.67 6.28 7.37
C ASN A 34 -5.10 7.60 8.01
N ASP A 35 -4.52 7.92 9.17
CA ASP A 35 -4.84 9.16 9.90
C ASP A 35 -4.28 10.38 9.18
N ALA A 36 -3.05 10.27 8.65
CA ALA A 36 -2.44 11.32 7.83
C ALA A 36 -3.24 11.57 6.56
N PHE A 37 -3.69 10.51 5.87
CA PHE A 37 -4.48 10.60 4.66
C PHE A 37 -5.81 11.31 4.91
N LYS A 38 -6.58 10.89 5.93
CA LYS A 38 -7.88 11.50 6.26
C LYS A 38 -7.76 12.98 6.63
N LYS A 39 -6.66 13.38 7.28
CA LYS A 39 -6.38 14.78 7.59
C LYS A 39 -6.04 15.60 6.34
N TYR A 40 -5.34 15.00 5.37
CA TYR A 40 -4.92 15.69 4.14
C TYR A 40 -6.03 15.74 3.08
N PHE A 41 -6.79 14.66 2.94
CA PHE A 41 -7.91 14.49 2.00
C PHE A 41 -9.23 14.37 2.77
N VAL A 42 -9.74 15.52 3.23
CA VAL A 42 -10.97 15.59 4.03
C VAL A 42 -12.15 15.02 3.26
N GLY A 43 -12.83 14.04 3.86
CA GLY A 43 -14.00 13.38 3.28
C GLY A 43 -13.67 12.18 2.36
N GLU A 44 -12.39 11.91 2.11
CA GLU A 44 -11.98 10.80 1.25
C GLU A 44 -11.61 9.54 2.05
N ASN A 45 -11.88 8.37 1.46
CA ASN A 45 -11.58 7.08 2.06
C ASN A 45 -10.21 6.58 1.59
N PRO A 46 -9.20 6.43 2.48
CA PRO A 46 -7.88 5.94 2.09
C PRO A 46 -7.93 4.55 1.44
N VAL A 47 -8.87 3.69 1.83
CA VAL A 47 -9.00 2.33 1.29
C VAL A 47 -9.45 2.37 -0.17
N GLU A 48 -10.45 3.19 -0.50
CA GLU A 48 -10.93 3.33 -1.88
C GLU A 48 -9.85 3.91 -2.78
N VAL A 49 -9.14 4.94 -2.30
CA VAL A 49 -8.10 5.60 -3.07
C VAL A 49 -6.90 4.69 -3.30
N THR A 50 -6.41 3.97 -2.28
CA THR A 50 -5.27 3.05 -2.47
C THR A 50 -5.65 1.85 -3.32
N ASN A 51 -6.88 1.33 -3.19
CA ASN A 51 -7.39 0.29 -4.07
C ASN A 51 -7.41 0.72 -5.53
N ARG A 52 -7.92 1.93 -5.82
CA ARG A 52 -7.92 2.50 -7.17
C ARG A 52 -6.49 2.65 -7.70
N LEU A 53 -5.58 3.25 -6.93
CA LEU A 53 -4.18 3.40 -7.34
C LEU A 53 -3.48 2.07 -7.60
N ALA A 54 -3.81 1.02 -6.85
CA ALA A 54 -3.27 -0.31 -7.08
C ALA A 54 -3.83 -0.95 -8.36
N GLN A 55 -5.13 -0.78 -8.63
CA GLN A 55 -5.75 -1.24 -9.89
C GLN A 55 -5.17 -0.52 -11.11
N GLU A 56 -4.83 0.77 -10.97
CA GLU A 56 -4.15 1.57 -12.00
C GLU A 56 -2.64 1.26 -12.11
N GLY A 57 -2.10 0.34 -11.30
CA GLY A 57 -0.68 -0.02 -11.31
C GLY A 57 0.26 1.08 -10.79
N LYS A 58 -0.26 2.08 -10.06
CA LYS A 58 0.54 3.18 -9.51
C LYS A 58 1.31 2.80 -8.24
N ILE A 59 0.76 1.87 -7.48
CA ILE A 59 1.34 1.30 -6.26
C ILE A 59 1.07 -0.20 -6.21
N ALA A 60 1.79 -0.91 -5.33
CA ALA A 60 1.47 -2.28 -5.00
C ALA A 60 0.86 -2.37 -3.59
N MET A 61 -0.08 -3.30 -3.42
CA MET A 61 -0.71 -3.59 -2.15
C MET A 61 -0.62 -5.05 -1.81
N ARG A 62 -0.44 -5.35 -0.52
CA ARG A 62 -0.49 -6.71 0.00
C ARG A 62 -1.38 -6.77 1.24
N PRO A 63 -2.47 -7.56 1.22
CA PRO A 63 -3.25 -7.83 2.41
C PRO A 63 -2.38 -8.50 3.47
N VAL A 64 -2.51 -8.06 4.72
CA VAL A 64 -1.83 -8.63 5.89
C VAL A 64 -2.79 -8.69 7.07
N LYS A 65 -2.42 -9.38 8.15
CA LYS A 65 -3.25 -9.43 9.36
C LYS A 65 -3.42 -8.02 9.92
N GLY A 66 -4.66 -7.54 10.00
CA GLY A 66 -5.00 -6.25 10.59
C GLY A 66 -4.84 -5.04 9.67
N GLY A 67 -4.61 -5.23 8.36
CA GLY A 67 -4.55 -4.12 7.42
C GLY A 67 -3.94 -4.48 6.07
N VAL A 68 -3.30 -3.50 5.45
CA VAL A 68 -2.67 -3.64 4.14
C VAL A 68 -1.28 -3.04 4.21
N MET A 69 -0.33 -3.69 3.53
CA MET A 69 0.98 -3.11 3.26
C MET A 69 0.95 -2.40 1.91
N LEU A 70 1.44 -1.16 1.87
CA LEU A 70 1.63 -0.39 0.65
C LEU A 70 3.11 -0.38 0.27
N TYR A 71 3.39 -0.52 -1.03
CA TYR A 71 4.74 -0.48 -1.60
C TYR A 71 4.75 0.38 -2.85
N LEU A 72 5.92 0.94 -3.18
CA LEU A 72 6.17 1.35 -4.55
C LEU A 72 6.16 0.10 -5.44
N LEU A 73 5.76 0.25 -6.70
CA LEU A 73 5.59 -0.88 -7.61
C LEU A 73 6.89 -1.71 -7.76
N GLU A 74 8.03 -1.03 -7.85
CA GLU A 74 9.37 -1.60 -7.96
C GLU A 74 9.90 -2.26 -6.67
N ASP A 75 9.35 -1.86 -5.52
CA ASP A 75 9.77 -2.32 -4.19
C ASP A 75 8.89 -3.45 -3.66
N ALA A 76 7.82 -3.80 -4.39
CA ALA A 76 6.89 -4.83 -4.01
C ALA A 76 7.59 -6.19 -3.90
N PRO A 77 7.40 -6.94 -2.79
CA PRO A 77 7.95 -8.28 -2.68
C PRO A 77 7.32 -9.18 -3.75
N ALA A 78 8.15 -10.00 -4.40
CA ALA A 78 7.65 -11.01 -5.33
C ALA A 78 6.57 -11.85 -4.64
N VAL A 79 5.37 -11.87 -5.23
CA VAL A 79 4.33 -12.80 -4.80
C VAL A 79 4.87 -14.17 -5.15
N LYS A 80 5.32 -14.93 -4.14
CA LYS A 80 5.63 -16.35 -4.34
C LYS A 80 4.39 -16.95 -5.00
N LYS A 81 4.56 -17.55 -6.18
CA LYS A 81 3.49 -18.27 -6.89
C LYS A 81 3.15 -19.51 -6.07
N THR A 82 2.41 -19.30 -4.99
CA THR A 82 1.99 -20.32 -4.05
C THR A 82 0.72 -20.99 -4.49
N GLY A 83 0.16 -20.66 -5.67
CA GLY A 83 -1.03 -21.32 -6.20
C GLY A 83 -0.79 -22.82 -6.32
N ASP A 84 0.23 -23.22 -7.07
CA ASP A 84 0.56 -24.63 -7.28
C ASP A 84 0.99 -25.33 -5.99
N GLU A 85 1.76 -24.65 -5.12
CA GLU A 85 2.13 -25.21 -3.81
C GLU A 85 0.94 -25.33 -2.85
N ALA A 86 -0.03 -24.40 -2.91
CA ALA A 86 -1.23 -24.43 -2.11
C ALA A 86 -2.17 -25.53 -2.60
N LEU A 87 -2.39 -25.64 -3.91
CA LEU A 87 -3.16 -26.73 -4.52
C LEU A 87 -2.56 -28.09 -4.14
N LYS A 88 -1.24 -28.24 -4.27
CA LYS A 88 -0.53 -29.45 -3.83
C LYS A 88 -0.72 -29.76 -2.33
N LYS A 89 -0.71 -28.75 -1.46
CA LYS A 89 -0.99 -28.93 -0.01
C LYS A 89 -2.46 -29.26 0.28
N MET A 90 -3.37 -28.82 -0.58
CA MET A 90 -4.79 -29.16 -0.53
C MET A 90 -5.09 -30.55 -1.11
N GLY A 91 -4.08 -31.19 -1.74
CA GLY A 91 -4.25 -32.48 -2.41
C GLY A 91 -5.01 -32.38 -3.73
N LEU A 92 -5.00 -31.20 -4.35
CA LEU A 92 -5.59 -30.91 -5.66
C LEU A 92 -4.52 -30.89 -6.77
#